data_AF-A0A087UQ50-F1
#
_entry.id   AF-A0A087UQ50-F1
#
_cell.length_a   1.000
_cell.length_b   1.000
_cell.length_c   1.000
_cell.angle_alpha   90.00
_cell.angle_beta   90.00
_cell.angle_gamma   90.00
#
_symmetry.space_group_name_H-M   'P 1'
#
loop_
_entity.id
_entity.type
_entity.pdbx_description
1 polymer ?
#
loop_
_entity_poly.entity_id
_entity_poly.type
_entity_poly.pdbx_seq_one_letter_code
_entity_poly.pdbx_strand_id
1 'polypeptide(L)' 'MATRCTMYNFRDTDTYIGYTSDDEMCTYYIMYYVNVDRTLSKNICFTNGPPDYYWFTDSNINYVPWSIDISASSLEN' A
#
# COMPACT_ATOMS: atom_id res chain seq x y z
N MET A 1 -4.68 -4.94 8.65
CA MET A 1 -4.91 -5.02 7.19
C MET A 1 -3.70 -4.41 6.53
N ALA A 2 -3.11 -5.12 5.57
CA ALA A 2 -1.99 -4.62 4.79
C ALA A 2 -2.32 -4.81 3.31
N THR A 3 -1.96 -3.84 2.50
CA THR A 3 -2.06 -3.90 1.04
C THR A 3 -0.84 -3.25 0.44
N ARG A 4 -0.53 -3.57 -0.82
CA ARG A 4 0.62 -3.04 -1.54
C ARG A 4 0.27 -2.75 -2.98
N CYS A 5 0.83 -1.69 -3.55
CA CYS A 5 0.94 -1.50 -4.99
C CYS A 5 2.41 -1.47 -5.38
N THR A 6 2.74 -1.97 -6.56
CA THR A 6 4.06 -1.79 -7.18
C THR A 6 3.84 -0.92 -8.40
N MET A 7 4.60 0.16 -8.53
CA MET A 7 4.41 1.17 -9.56
C MET A 7 5.70 1.35 -10.35
N TYR A 8 5.56 1.52 -11.67
CA TYR A 8 6.66 1.85 -12.56
C TYR A 8 6.51 3.29 -13.05
N ASN A 9 7.47 4.15 -12.71
CA ASN A 9 7.54 5.46 -13.31
C ASN A 9 8.35 5.39 -14.61
N PHE A 10 7.66 5.46 -15.74
CA PHE A 10 8.26 5.53 -17.09
C PHE A 10 8.47 6.97 -17.58
N ARG A 11 8.07 7.98 -16.80
CA ARG A 11 8.17 9.39 -17.14
C ARG A 11 9.52 9.94 -16.68
N ASP A 12 9.98 11.02 -17.31
CA ASP A 12 11.20 11.74 -16.93
C ASP A 12 11.01 12.69 -15.73
N THR A 13 9.88 12.59 -15.03
CA THR A 13 9.51 13.42 -13.89
C THR A 13 9.10 12.56 -12.71
N ASP A 14 9.35 13.03 -11.49
CA ASP A 14 8.85 12.38 -10.29
C ASP A 14 7.32 12.33 -10.29
N THR A 15 6.77 11.15 -9.97
CA THR A 15 5.33 10.91 -9.85
C THR A 15 5.01 10.65 -8.38
N TYR A 16 3.99 11.33 -7.86
CA TYR A 16 3.57 11.24 -6.46
C TYR A 16 2.18 10.63 -6.33
N ILE A 17 1.77 10.30 -5.10
CA ILE A 17 0.39 9.93 -4.82
C ILE A 17 -0.48 11.18 -4.76
N GLY A 18 -1.55 11.23 -5.55
CA GLY A 18 -2.38 12.42 -5.67
C GLY A 18 -3.66 12.21 -6.49
N TYR A 19 -4.35 13.31 -6.80
CA TYR A 19 -5.68 13.29 -7.43
C TYR A 19 -5.67 13.71 -8.91
N THR A 20 -4.51 14.10 -9.45
CA THR A 20 -4.39 14.56 -10.84
C THR A 20 -4.01 13.41 -11.78
N SER A 21 -4.06 13.65 -13.09
CA SER A 21 -3.58 12.67 -14.09
C SER A 21 -2.07 12.47 -14.08
N ASP A 22 -1.34 13.42 -13.50
CA ASP A 22 0.11 13.40 -13.40
C ASP A 22 0.57 12.66 -12.14
N ASP A 23 -0.36 12.39 -11.22
CA ASP A 23 -0.16 11.58 -10.02
C ASP A 23 -0.59 10.12 -10.24
N GLU A 24 -0.19 9.26 -9.30
CA GLU A 24 -0.66 7.88 -9.20
C GLU A 24 -1.56 7.67 -7.98
N MET A 25 -2.35 6.58 -7.98
CA MET A 25 -3.19 6.21 -6.84
C MET A 25 -3.01 4.74 -6.47
N CYS A 26 -2.84 4.46 -5.19
CA CYS A 26 -2.88 3.11 -4.63
C CYS A 26 -4.02 2.98 -3.63
N THR A 27 -5.24 2.72 -4.12
CA THR A 27 -6.44 2.58 -3.28
C THR A 27 -7.09 1.21 -3.48
N TYR A 28 -7.39 0.55 -2.36
CA TYR A 28 -8.12 -0.72 -2.37
C TYR A 28 -9.45 -0.57 -1.65
N TYR A 29 -10.53 -0.89 -2.34
CA TYR A 29 -11.87 -0.94 -1.76
C TYR A 29 -12.22 -2.38 -1.41
N ILE A 30 -12.31 -2.68 -0.11
CA ILE A 30 -12.76 -3.99 0.36
C ILE A 30 -14.24 -3.90 0.73
N MET A 31 -15.07 -4.58 -0.06
CA MET A 31 -16.46 -4.80 0.28
C MET A 31 -16.56 -5.99 1.25
N TYR A 32 -17.33 -5.83 2.32
CA TYR A 32 -17.49 -6.85 3.35
C TYR A 32 -18.92 -6.87 3.89
N TYR A 33 -19.28 -7.97 4.55
CA TYR A 33 -20.55 -8.13 5.28
C TYR A 33 -20.27 -8.53 6.72
N VAL A 34 -21.13 -8.10 7.64
CA VAL A 34 -21.09 -8.45 9.07
C VAL A 34 -22.50 -8.77 9.56
N ASN A 35 -22.59 -9.56 10.63
CA ASN A 35 -23.83 -9.72 11.37
C ASN A 35 -24.24 -8.39 12.04
N VAL A 36 -25.55 -8.24 12.29
CA VAL A 36 -26.13 -7.04 12.89
C VAL A 36 -25.32 -6.63 14.13
N ASP A 37 -24.99 -5.33 14.19
CA ASP A 37 -24.22 -4.65 15.25
C ASP A 37 -22.70 -4.88 15.31
N ARG A 38 -22.07 -5.43 14.26
CA ARG A 38 -20.60 -5.58 14.18
C ARG A 38 -19.94 -4.81 13.03
N THR A 39 -20.32 -3.55 12.82
CA THR A 39 -19.68 -2.72 11.78
C THR A 39 -18.24 -2.35 12.16
N LEU A 40 -17.34 -2.23 11.17
CA LEU A 40 -15.97 -1.76 11.40
C LEU A 40 -15.98 -0.28 11.77
N SER A 41 -15.45 0.06 12.94
CA SER A 41 -15.22 1.45 13.34
C SER A 41 -14.05 2.09 12.58
N LYS A 42 -13.04 1.29 12.22
CA LYS A 42 -11.90 1.70 11.38
C LYS A 42 -12.01 1.04 10.01
N ASN A 43 -12.68 1.71 9.09
CA ASN A 43 -12.91 1.26 7.72
C ASN A 43 -12.00 1.93 6.68
N ILE A 44 -11.15 2.86 7.10
CA ILE A 44 -10.20 3.58 6.25
C ILE A 44 -8.78 3.41 6.84
N CYS A 45 -7.83 3.09 5.96
CA CYS A 45 -6.43 2.90 6.29
C CYS A 45 -5.56 3.66 5.28
N PHE A 46 -4.58 4.41 5.78
CA PHE A 46 -3.56 5.08 4.99
C PHE A 46 -2.18 4.71 5.53
N THR A 47 -1.17 4.78 4.66
CA THR A 47 0.24 4.67 5.00
C THR A 47 1.01 5.70 4.19
N ASN A 48 2.13 6.18 4.72
CA ASN A 48 3.04 7.06 3.99
C ASN A 48 3.76 6.31 2.86
N GLY A 49 3.81 4.97 2.92
CA GLY A 49 4.54 4.14 1.97
C GLY A 49 6.04 4.44 1.97
N PRO A 50 6.80 3.85 1.02
CA PRO A 50 8.21 4.18 0.83
C PRO A 50 8.42 5.65 0.42
N PRO A 51 9.55 6.28 0.78
CA PRO A 51 10.67 5.71 1.55
C PRO A 51 10.45 5.74 3.08
N ASP A 52 9.33 6.31 3.56
CA ASP A 52 9.11 6.55 4.99
C ASP A 52 8.57 5.31 5.75
N TYR A 53 8.06 4.31 5.04
CA TYR A 53 7.48 3.09 5.61
C TYR A 53 7.80 1.86 4.77
N TYR A 54 8.31 0.82 5.44
CA TYR A 54 8.52 -0.54 4.89
C TYR A 54 7.92 -1.57 5.85
N TRP A 55 7.46 -2.71 5.34
CA TRP A 55 6.79 -3.71 6.19
C TRP A 55 7.70 -4.29 7.26
N PHE A 56 8.98 -4.49 6.96
CA PHE A 56 9.94 -4.98 7.95
C PHE A 56 10.13 -4.04 9.16
N THR A 57 9.71 -2.77 9.04
CA THR A 57 9.79 -1.78 10.13
C THR A 57 8.55 -1.76 11.02
N ASP A 58 7.43 -2.35 10.58
CA ASP A 58 6.16 -2.31 11.31
C ASP A 58 6.08 -3.46 12.31
N SER A 59 6.06 -3.14 13.61
CA SER A 59 5.95 -4.13 14.68
C SER A 59 4.64 -4.93 14.70
N ASN A 60 3.62 -4.47 13.97
CA ASN A 60 2.34 -5.17 13.82
C ASN A 60 2.34 -6.15 12.64
N ILE A 61 3.36 -6.11 11.79
CA ILE A 61 3.54 -7.07 10.71
C ILE A 61 4.52 -8.13 11.21
N ASN A 62 4.14 -9.40 11.06
CA ASN A 62 5.03 -10.52 11.35
C ASN A 62 6.24 -10.51 10.40
N TYR A 63 7.12 -11.50 10.52
CA TYR A 63 8.28 -11.65 9.63
C TYR A 63 7.90 -11.61 8.14
N VAL A 64 8.34 -10.56 7.45
CA VAL A 64 8.34 -10.46 5.98
C VAL A 64 9.78 -10.70 5.51
N PRO A 65 10.05 -11.73 4.71
CA PRO A 65 11.39 -11.95 4.16
C PRO A 65 11.84 -10.74 3.33
N TRP A 66 13.11 -10.33 3.48
CA TRP A 66 13.66 -9.16 2.78
C TRP A 66 13.45 -9.25 1.26
N SER A 67 13.59 -10.46 0.69
CA SER A 67 13.44 -10.67 -0.75
C SER A 67 12.02 -10.43 -1.21
N ILE A 68 11.03 -10.73 -0.38
CA ILE A 68 9.61 -10.44 -0.65
C ILE A 68 9.33 -8.95 -0.50
N ASP A 69 9.90 -8.27 0.49
CA ASP A 69 9.69 -6.81 0.71
C ASP A 69 10.45 -5.94 -0.31
N ILE A 70 11.50 -6.48 -0.94
CA ILE A 70 12.24 -5.81 -2.02
C ILE A 70 11.73 -6.17 -3.40
N SER A 71 11.44 -7.45 -3.70
CA SER A 71 10.70 -7.78 -4.93
C SER A 71 9.35 -7.09 -4.94
N ALA A 72 8.86 -6.75 -3.76
CA ALA A 72 7.67 -5.98 -3.59
C ALA A 72 7.76 -4.54 -4.14
N SER A 73 8.94 -3.95 -4.01
CA SER A 73 9.18 -2.55 -4.32
C SER A 73 9.88 -2.37 -5.67
N SER A 74 10.40 -3.46 -6.26
CA SER A 74 10.91 -3.52 -7.63
C SER A 74 9.85 -4.09 -8.57
N LEU A 75 9.72 -3.53 -9.77
CA LEU A 75 9.09 -4.32 -10.84
C LEU A 75 10.06 -5.42 -11.20
N GLU A 76 9.70 -6.67 -10.90
CA GLU A 76 10.43 -7.79 -11.47
C GLU A 76 10.34 -7.70 -12.99
N ASN A 77 11.50 -7.80 -13.63
CA ASN A 77 11.70 -7.78 -15.08
C ASN A 77 11.60 -9.21 -15.62
#